data_AF-A0A7C1YM04-F1
#
_entry.id   AF-A0A7C1YM04-F1
#
_cell.length_a   1.000
_cell.length_b   1.000
_cell.length_c   1.000
_cell.angle_alpha   90.00
_cell.angle_beta   90.00
_cell.angle_gamma   90.00
#
_symmetry.space_group_name_H-M   'P 1'
#
loop_
_entity.id
_entity.type
_entity.pdbx_description
1 polymer ?
#
loop_
_entity_poly.entity_id
_entity_poly.type
_entity_poly.pdbx_seq_one_letter_code
_entity_poly.pdbx_strand_id
1 'polypeptide(L)' 'EESVALARDLKRRGWRFVGPTTAYAFMQAMGLVNDHHPQCHIRSEVDRLRADLERPRPR' A
#
# COMPACT_ATOMS: atom_id res chain seq x y z
N GLU A 1 9.34 -4.36 -4.89
CA GLU A 1 9.21 -4.31 -6.39
C GLU A 1 7.82 -3.78 -6.83
N GLU A 2 6.84 -3.91 -5.94
CA GLU A 2 5.43 -3.56 -6.10
C GLU A 2 5.18 -2.06 -6.30
N SER A 3 5.88 -1.20 -5.55
CA SER A 3 5.77 0.25 -5.71
C SER A 3 6.31 0.74 -7.06
N VAL A 4 7.34 0.08 -7.60
CA VAL A 4 7.85 0.34 -8.97
C VAL A 4 6.82 -0.10 -10.00
N ALA A 5 6.22 -1.28 -9.83
CA ALA A 5 5.18 -1.78 -10.71
C ALA A 5 3.94 -0.86 -10.71
N LEU A 6 3.50 -0.42 -9.52
CA LEU A 6 2.39 0.52 -9.35
C LEU A 6 2.71 1.87 -9.99
N ALA A 7 3.87 2.44 -9.70
CA ALA A 7 4.32 3.70 -10.31
C ALA A 7 4.34 3.62 -11.84
N ARG A 8 4.82 2.50 -12.41
CA ARG A 8 4.82 2.26 -13.85
C ARG A 8 3.40 2.20 -14.40
N ASP A 9 2.49 1.48 -13.74
CA ASP A 9 1.12 1.35 -14.20
C ASP A 9 0.36 2.67 -14.16
N LEU A 10 0.48 3.43 -13.07
CA LEU A 10 -0.14 4.75 -12.93
C LEU A 10 0.38 5.74 -13.99
N LYS A 11 1.70 5.74 -14.27
CA LYS A 11 2.27 6.54 -15.37
C LYS A 11 1.68 6.16 -16.73
N ARG A 12 1.53 4.86 -17.02
CA ARG A 12 0.89 4.39 -18.27
C ARG A 12 -0.57 4.86 -18.39
N ARG A 13 -1.26 5.01 -17.26
CA ARG A 13 -2.62 5.56 -17.18
C ARG A 13 -2.67 7.10 -17.21
N GLY A 14 -1.55 7.78 -17.42
CA GLY A 14 -1.47 9.24 -17.56
C GLY A 14 -1.23 10.02 -16.27
N TRP A 15 -1.00 9.35 -15.14
CA TRP A 15 -0.73 10.02 -13.87
C TRP A 15 0.68 10.64 -13.86
N ARG A 16 0.81 11.81 -13.24
CA ARG A 16 2.08 12.56 -13.10
C ARG A 16 2.52 12.57 -11.64
N PHE A 17 3.83 12.78 -11.40
CA PHE A 17 4.44 12.85 -10.06
C PHE A 17 4.29 11.58 -9.20
N VAL A 18 4.02 10.43 -9.81
CA VAL A 18 3.88 9.13 -9.15
C VAL A 18 5.15 8.29 -9.30
N GLY A 19 6.27 8.78 -8.72
CA GLY A 19 7.52 8.02 -8.64
C GLY A 19 7.40 6.81 -7.69
N PRO A 20 8.35 5.85 -7.71
CA PRO A 20 8.31 4.68 -6.82
C PRO A 20 8.20 5.03 -5.32
N THR A 21 8.89 6.08 -4.87
CA THR A 21 8.80 6.56 -3.47
C THR A 21 7.39 7.06 -3.14
N THR A 22 6.80 7.87 -4.02
CA THR A 22 5.42 8.36 -3.86
C THR A 22 4.42 7.21 -3.88
N ALA A 23 4.61 6.23 -4.77
CA ALA A 23 3.77 5.03 -4.84
C ALA A 23 3.89 4.18 -3.56
N TYR A 24 5.09 4.04 -3.00
CA TYR A 24 5.28 3.33 -1.73
C TYR A 24 4.63 4.06 -0.55
N ALA A 25 4.82 5.38 -0.44
CA ALA A 25 4.17 6.19 0.58
C ALA A 25 2.63 6.12 0.47
N PHE A 26 2.10 6.12 -0.76
CA PHE A 26 0.68 5.88 -1.00
C PHE A 26 0.23 4.49 -0.52
N MET A 27 1.02 3.44 -0.80
CA MET A 27 0.71 2.09 -0.31
C MET A 27 0.69 2.02 1.23
N GLN A 28 1.57 2.75 1.91
CA GLN A 28 1.56 2.86 3.38
C GLN A 28 0.31 3.59 3.86
N ALA A 29 0.01 4.77 3.31
CA ALA A 29 -1.11 5.60 3.73
C ALA A 29 -2.48 4.94 3.51
N MET A 30 -2.63 4.17 2.42
CA MET A 30 -3.87 3.46 2.10
C MET A 30 -3.98 2.10 2.81
N GLY A 31 -3.00 1.72 3.63
CA GLY A 31 -2.99 0.42 4.30
C GLY A 31 -2.86 -0.75 3.32
N LEU A 32 -2.21 -0.58 2.17
CA LEU A 32 -1.83 -1.69 1.30
C LEU A 32 -0.67 -2.49 1.93
N VAL A 33 0.20 -1.78 2.66
CA VAL A 33 1.26 -2.35 3.51
C VAL A 33 1.07 -1.89 4.96
N ASN A 34 1.49 -2.72 5.92
CA ASN A 34 1.52 -2.35 7.34
C ASN A 34 2.97 -2.13 7.80
N ASP A 35 3.46 -0.92 7.56
CA ASP A 35 4.83 -0.51 7.88
C ASP A 35 4.91 0.31 9.17
N HIS A 36 3.90 0.21 10.05
CA HIS A 36 4.03 0.78 11.38
C HIS A 36 5.29 0.24 12.06
N HIS A 37 6.01 1.11 12.77
CA HIS A 37 7.19 0.73 13.54
C HIS A 37 6.88 -0.47 14.44
N PRO A 38 7.82 -1.40 14.69
CA PRO A 38 7.53 -2.61 15.47
C PRO A 38 6.95 -2.38 16.86
N GLN A 39 7.26 -1.24 17.47
CA GLN A 39 6.76 -0.83 18.79
C GLN A 39 5.59 0.16 18.72
N CYS A 40 5.02 0.40 17.53
CA CYS A 40 3.87 1.27 17.38
C CYS A 40 2.63 0.61 17.99
N HIS A 41 1.92 1.33 18.85
CA HIS A 41 0.77 0.82 19.61
C HIS A 41 -0.38 0.27 18.74
N ILE A 42 -0.49 0.71 17.48
CA ILE A 42 -1.55 0.27 16.56
C ILE A 42 -1.14 -0.91 15.67
N ARG A 43 0.16 -1.25 15.60
CA ARG A 43 0.67 -2.22 14.59
C ARG A 43 -0.03 -3.57 14.69
N SER A 44 -0.14 -4.12 15.90
CA SER A 44 -0.76 -5.42 16.16
C SER A 44 -2.25 -5.43 15.83
N GLU A 45 -2.94 -4.33 16.11
CA GLU A 45 -4.36 -4.19 15.79
C GLU A 45 -4.58 -4.12 14.27
N VAL A 46 -3.73 -3.37 13.55
CA VAL A 46 -3.78 -3.33 12.08
C VAL A 46 -3.49 -4.71 11.48
N ASP A 47 -2.53 -5.47 12.01
CA ASP A 47 -2.25 -6.84 11.54
C ASP A 47 -3.47 -7.75 11.69
N ARG A 48 -4.18 -7.68 12.82
CA ARG A 48 -5.43 -8.42 13.06
C ARG A 48 -6.51 -8.03 12.06
N LEU A 49 -6.79 -6.74 11.92
CA LEU A 49 -7.80 -6.23 10.97
C LEU A 49 -7.49 -6.63 9.52
N ARG A 50 -6.21 -6.66 9.14
CA ARG A 50 -5.78 -7.09 7.80
C ARG A 50 -5.95 -8.58 7.56
N ALA A 51 -5.77 -9.41 8.60
CA ALA A 51 -5.99 -10.85 8.51
C ALA A 51 -7.49 -11.17 8.31
N ASP A 52 -8.36 -10.38 8.95
CA ASP A 52 -9.81 -10.52 8.87
C ASP A 52 -10.42 -9.86 7.61
N LEU A 53 -9.62 -9.10 6.85
CA LEU A 53 -10.09 -8.37 5.67
C LEU A 53 -10.38 -9.32 4.49
N GLU A 54 -11.66 -9.48 4.17
CA GLU A 54 -12.08 -10.12 2.92
C GLU A 54 -11.71 -9.27 1.71
N ARG A 55 -10.80 -9.79 0.87
CA ARG A 55 -10.36 -9.06 -0.32
C ARG A 55 -11.40 -9.13 -1.44
N PRO A 56 -11.68 -8.00 -2.12
CA PRO A 56 -12.51 -8.02 -3.32
C PRO A 56 -11.91 -8.97 -4.36
N ARG A 57 -12.74 -9.87 -4.89
CA ARG A 57 -12.32 -10.71 -6.01
C ARG A 57 -12.16 -9.84 -7.26
N PRO A 58 -11.07 -9.98 -8.03
CA PRO A 58 -10.97 -9.32 -9.33
C PRO A 58 -12.13 -9.77 -10.21
N ARG A 59 -12.67 -8.83 -10.99
CA ARG A 59 -13.65 -9.12 -12.04
C ARG A 59 -12.96 -9.79 -13.23
#